data_AF-A0A9X3BG75-F1
#
_entry.id   AF-A0A9X3BG75-F1
#
_cell.length_a   1.000
_cell.length_b   1.000
_cell.length_c   1.000
_cell.angle_alpha   90.00
_cell.angle_beta   90.00
_cell.angle_gamma   90.00
#
_symmetry.space_group_name_H-M   'P 1'
#
loop_
_entity.id
_entity.type
_entity.pdbx_description
1 polymer ?
#
loop_
_entity_poly.entity_id
_entity_poly.type
_entity_poly.pdbx_seq_one_letter_code
_entity_poly.pdbx_strand_id
1 'polypeptide(L)'
;MTNANHLFRSRNGSDHFFQHRPSRIYFSQGVKDLADICSAYWLLELIISYQCKRRIKAEGFQVWELKRINEDRFIVTATDGNHHRLVYHYLPQCDFTYDLATIWLIRGVLVLPVEY
;
A
#
# COMPACT_ATOMS: atom_id res chain seq x y z
N MET A 1 -3.45 -17.44 -6.64
CA MET A 1 -3.04 -16.30 -5.82
C MET A 1 -4.27 -15.50 -5.42
N THR A 2 -4.47 -15.25 -4.13
CA THR A 2 -5.58 -14.44 -3.60
C THR A 2 -5.17 -12.97 -3.47
N ASN A 3 -6.03 -12.04 -3.85
CA ASN A 3 -5.76 -10.61 -3.76
C ASN A 3 -6.69 -9.95 -2.73
N ALA A 4 -6.11 -9.30 -1.72
CA ALA A 4 -6.83 -8.59 -0.65
C ALA A 4 -7.73 -7.46 -1.20
N ASN A 5 -7.34 -6.80 -2.30
CA ASN A 5 -8.14 -5.75 -2.94
C ASN A 5 -9.50 -6.26 -3.42
N HIS A 6 -9.67 -7.56 -3.64
CA HIS A 6 -10.95 -8.13 -4.08
C HIS A 6 -12.07 -7.99 -3.04
N LEU A 7 -11.72 -7.85 -1.75
CA LEU A 7 -12.69 -7.64 -0.67
C LEU A 7 -13.39 -6.28 -0.76
N PHE A 8 -12.78 -5.31 -1.47
CA PHE A 8 -13.18 -3.91 -1.44
C PHE A 8 -13.78 -3.41 -2.76
N ARG A 9 -14.06 -4.30 -3.71
CA ARG A 9 -14.53 -3.97 -5.08
C ARG A 9 -15.84 -3.18 -5.14
N SER A 10 -16.66 -3.18 -4.09
CA SER A 10 -17.94 -2.45 -4.06
C SER A 10 -17.82 -1.02 -3.51
N ARG A 11 -16.64 -0.59 -3.10
CA ARG A 11 -16.41 0.74 -2.52
C ARG A 11 -15.81 1.66 -3.56
N ASN A 12 -16.67 2.50 -4.14
CA ASN A 12 -16.27 3.53 -5.09
C ASN A 12 -16.17 4.86 -4.36
N GLY A 13 -14.99 5.47 -4.35
CA GLY A 13 -14.75 6.79 -3.74
C GLY A 13 -14.87 6.78 -2.21
N SER A 14 -13.79 7.17 -1.53
CA SER A 14 -13.85 7.43 -0.09
C SER A 14 -14.14 8.90 0.17
N ASP A 15 -15.29 9.19 0.77
CA ASP A 15 -15.61 10.53 1.31
C ASP A 15 -14.84 10.82 2.62
N HIS A 16 -14.27 9.78 3.23
CA HIS A 16 -13.58 9.84 4.52
C HIS A 16 -12.08 9.58 4.34
N PHE A 17 -11.28 10.54 4.81
CA PHE A 17 -9.82 10.43 4.84
C PHE A 17 -9.31 10.48 6.28
N PHE A 18 -8.36 9.62 6.56
CA PHE A 18 -7.65 9.56 7.82
C PHE A 18 -6.24 10.11 7.64
N GLN A 19 -5.66 10.69 8.68
CA GLN A 19 -4.34 11.31 8.60
C GLN A 19 -3.36 10.60 9.52
N HIS A 20 -2.24 10.15 8.96
CA HIS A 20 -1.06 9.81 9.75
C HIS A 20 -0.32 11.12 10.11
N ARG A 21 -0.65 11.67 11.28
CA ARG A 21 -0.21 13.02 11.72
C ARG A 21 1.30 13.27 11.58
N PRO A 22 2.21 12.34 11.94
CA PRO A 22 3.66 12.60 11.84
C PRO A 22 4.15 12.81 10.41
N SER A 23 3.61 12.07 9.43
CA SER A 23 4.07 12.13 8.04
C SER A 23 3.24 13.07 7.15
N ARG A 24 2.09 13.55 7.66
CA ARG A 24 1.07 14.29 6.90
C ARG A 24 0.55 13.53 5.68
N ILE A 25 0.64 12.20 5.69
CA ILE A 25 0.07 11.33 4.68
C ILE A 25 -1.38 11.02 5.07
N TYR A 26 -2.26 11.10 4.10
CA TYR A 26 -3.66 10.72 4.25
C TYR A 26 -3.88 9.31 3.73
N PHE A 27 -4.93 8.64 4.18
CA PHE A 27 -5.36 7.37 3.62
C PHE A 27 -6.89 7.29 3.58
N SER A 28 -7.41 6.65 2.54
CA SER A 28 -8.85 6.45 2.33
C SER A 28 -9.45 5.49 3.36
N GLN A 29 -10.79 5.48 3.45
CA GLN A 29 -11.51 4.46 4.21
C GLN A 29 -11.21 3.04 3.69
N GLY A 30 -11.08 2.86 2.37
CA GLY A 30 -10.70 1.58 1.79
C GLY A 30 -9.35 1.06 2.29
N VAL A 31 -8.33 1.93 2.33
CA VAL A 31 -7.01 1.58 2.86
C VAL A 31 -7.05 1.27 4.36
N LYS A 32 -7.81 2.06 5.12
CA LYS A 32 -8.01 1.80 6.55
C LYS A 32 -8.61 0.41 6.78
N ASP A 33 -9.66 0.08 6.05
CA ASP A 33 -10.37 -1.17 6.23
C ASP A 33 -9.55 -2.37 5.75
N LEU A 34 -8.72 -2.20 4.72
CA LEU A 34 -7.71 -3.20 4.34
C LEU A 34 -6.74 -3.46 5.50
N ALA A 35 -6.24 -2.39 6.14
CA ALA A 35 -5.33 -2.51 7.27
C ALA A 35 -6.01 -3.15 8.50
N ASP A 36 -7.28 -2.83 8.78
CA ASP A 36 -8.05 -3.41 9.88
C ASP A 36 -8.37 -4.89 9.65
N ILE A 37 -8.93 -5.23 8.49
CA ILE A 37 -9.39 -6.61 8.19
C ILE A 37 -8.20 -7.56 8.01
N CYS A 38 -7.11 -7.07 7.41
CA CYS A 38 -5.94 -7.90 7.11
C CYS A 38 -4.80 -7.73 8.13
N SER A 39 -5.03 -7.02 9.24
CA SER A 39 -4.01 -6.68 10.25
C SER A 39 -2.73 -6.10 9.64
N ALA A 40 -2.87 -5.26 8.61
CA ALA A 40 -1.79 -4.83 7.73
C ALA A 40 -1.35 -3.37 7.94
N TYR A 41 -1.54 -2.82 9.13
CA TYR A 41 -1.03 -1.47 9.46
C TYR A 41 0.49 -1.34 9.27
N TRP A 42 1.23 -2.43 9.48
CA TRP A 42 2.67 -2.49 9.21
C TRP A 42 3.01 -2.14 7.75
N LEU A 43 2.12 -2.45 6.79
CA LEU A 43 2.34 -2.12 5.38
C LEU A 43 2.22 -0.61 5.16
N LEU A 44 1.28 0.06 5.84
CA LEU A 44 1.15 1.52 5.78
C LEU A 44 2.37 2.20 6.39
N GLU A 45 2.81 1.75 7.56
CA GLU A 45 4.03 2.25 8.22
C GLU A 45 5.27 2.04 7.34
N LEU A 46 5.37 0.88 6.67
CA LEU A 46 6.44 0.60 5.72
C LEU A 46 6.42 1.61 4.58
N ILE A 47 5.27 1.83 3.92
CA ILE A 47 5.14 2.81 2.83
C ILE A 47 5.52 4.22 3.30
N ILE A 48 5.04 4.62 4.48
CA ILE A 48 5.31 5.92 5.09
C ILE A 48 6.82 6.09 5.38
N SER A 49 7.48 5.06 5.90
CA SER A 49 8.92 5.09 6.20
C SER A 49 9.78 5.38 4.96
N TYR A 50 9.37 4.88 3.79
CA TYR A 50 10.06 5.13 2.53
C TYR A 50 9.88 6.57 2.03
N GLN A 51 8.85 7.29 2.47
CA GLN A 51 8.66 8.71 2.14
C GLN A 51 9.68 9.63 2.82
N CYS A 52 10.48 9.12 3.77
CA CYS A 52 11.66 9.83 4.27
C CYS A 52 12.77 9.96 3.20
N LYS A 53 12.75 9.12 2.15
CA LYS A 53 13.72 9.19 1.06
C LYS A 53 13.24 10.17 0.00
N ARG A 54 13.94 11.32 -0.13
CA ARG A 54 13.59 12.39 -1.07
C ARG A 54 13.33 11.92 -2.50
N ARG A 55 14.11 10.96 -3.00
CA ARG A 55 13.94 10.39 -4.35
C ARG A 55 12.60 9.70 -4.54
N ILE A 56 12.12 8.98 -3.52
CA ILE A 56 10.84 8.26 -3.59
C ILE A 56 9.70 9.27 -3.42
N LYS A 57 9.80 10.13 -2.40
CA LYS A 57 8.79 11.16 -2.11
C LYS A 57 8.57 12.15 -3.27
N ALA A 58 9.57 12.37 -4.11
CA ALA A 58 9.45 13.24 -5.28
C ALA A 58 8.49 12.69 -6.33
N GLU A 59 8.25 11.37 -6.36
CA GLU A 59 7.31 10.74 -7.27
C GLU A 59 5.87 11.00 -6.83
N GLY A 60 5.14 11.75 -7.66
CA GLY A 60 3.76 12.19 -7.36
C GLY A 60 2.72 11.06 -7.43
N PHE A 61 3.07 9.96 -8.09
CA PHE A 61 2.28 8.73 -8.16
C PHE A 61 3.20 7.54 -7.85
N GLN A 62 2.78 6.69 -6.92
CA GLN A 62 3.51 5.48 -6.58
C GLN A 62 2.55 4.31 -6.45
N VAL A 63 2.88 3.17 -7.05
CA VAL A 63 2.15 1.92 -6.93
C VAL A 63 2.93 1.00 -6.00
N TRP A 64 2.35 0.70 -4.84
CA TRP A 64 2.91 -0.21 -3.84
C TRP A 64 2.23 -1.56 -3.91
N GLU A 65 3.01 -2.61 -4.14
CA GLU A 65 2.52 -3.98 -4.28
C GLU A 65 3.21 -4.88 -3.26
N LEU A 66 2.43 -5.52 -2.41
CA LEU A 66 2.85 -6.64 -1.57
C LEU A 66 2.53 -7.94 -2.32
N LYS A 67 3.51 -8.82 -2.47
CA LYS A 67 3.37 -10.10 -3.18
C LYS A 67 4.02 -11.25 -2.43
N ARG A 68 3.28 -12.33 -2.19
CA ARG A 68 3.79 -13.59 -1.66
C ARG A 68 4.65 -14.27 -2.71
N ILE A 69 5.87 -14.64 -2.32
CA ILE A 69 6.77 -15.45 -3.14
C ILE A 69 6.52 -16.92 -2.85
N ASN A 70 6.55 -17.30 -1.57
CA ASN A 70 6.39 -18.67 -1.11
C ASN A 70 6.10 -18.71 0.39
N GLU A 71 5.13 -19.51 0.82
CA GLU A 71 4.74 -19.65 2.23
C GLU A 71 4.65 -18.29 2.92
N ASP A 72 5.48 -17.99 3.91
CA ASP A 72 5.51 -16.74 4.67
C ASP A 72 6.44 -15.66 4.09
N ARG A 73 7.04 -15.89 2.92
CA ARG A 73 7.97 -14.95 2.28
C ARG A 73 7.26 -14.03 1.31
N PHE A 74 7.53 -12.73 1.43
CA PHE A 74 6.91 -11.69 0.62
C PHE A 74 7.93 -10.70 0.08
N ILE A 75 7.52 -9.97 -0.95
CA ILE A 75 8.20 -8.77 -1.44
C ILE A 75 7.21 -7.61 -1.43
N VAL A 76 7.65 -6.45 -0.97
CA VAL A 76 7.02 -5.16 -1.26
C VAL A 76 7.81 -4.45 -2.36
N THR A 77 7.15 -4.12 -3.46
CA THR A 77 7.71 -3.29 -4.52
C THR A 77 6.98 -1.96 -4.61
N ALA A 78 7.71 -0.90 -4.93
CA ALA A 78 7.12 0.38 -5.33
C ALA A 78 7.56 0.74 -6.74
N THR A 79 6.64 1.21 -7.57
CA THR A 79 6.91 1.78 -8.90
C THR A 79 6.33 3.17 -9.03
N ASP A 80 6.81 3.95 -10.01
CA ASP A 80 6.30 5.28 -10.35
C ASP A 80 5.03 5.25 -11.25
N GLY A 81 4.46 4.06 -11.49
CA GLY A 81 3.37 3.85 -12.44
C GLY A 81 3.79 3.68 -13.90
N ASN A 82 5.05 3.94 -14.24
CA ASN A 82 5.64 3.73 -15.58
C ASN A 82 6.59 2.52 -15.60
N HIS A 83 6.32 1.52 -14.75
CA HIS A 83 7.13 0.33 -14.56
C HIS A 83 8.57 0.58 -14.07
N HIS A 84 8.93 1.79 -13.66
CA HIS A 84 10.23 2.04 -13.06
C HIS A 84 10.19 1.68 -11.58
N ARG A 85 10.99 0.68 -11.19
CA ARG A 85 11.04 0.20 -9.81
C ARG A 85 11.82 1.17 -8.91
N LEU A 86 11.11 1.77 -7.96
CA LEU A 86 11.66 2.68 -6.95
C LEU A 86 12.17 1.93 -5.71
N VAL A 87 11.43 0.87 -5.31
CA VAL A 87 11.67 0.10 -4.10
C VAL A 87 11.56 -1.39 -4.37
N TYR A 88 12.42 -2.15 -3.70
CA TYR A 88 12.32 -3.59 -3.51
C TYR A 88 12.62 -3.88 -2.05
N HIS A 89 11.68 -4.46 -1.32
CA HIS A 89 11.82 -4.80 0.09
C HIS A 89 11.42 -6.26 0.28
N TYR A 90 12.36 -7.10 0.69
CA TYR A 90 12.10 -8.51 0.93
C TYR A 90 11.71 -8.74 2.40
N LEU A 91 10.62 -9.46 2.60
CA LEU A 91 10.11 -9.86 3.92
C LEU A 91 10.34 -11.37 4.05
N PRO A 92 11.33 -11.81 4.86
CA PRO A 92 11.63 -13.23 5.02
C PRO A 92 10.54 -14.00 5.77
N GLN A 93 9.73 -13.30 6.55
CA GLN A 93 8.60 -13.87 7.28
C GLN A 93 7.51 -12.80 7.42
N CYS A 94 6.29 -13.13 7.02
CA CYS A 94 5.13 -12.27 7.08
C CYS A 94 3.86 -13.13 7.20
N ASP A 95 3.01 -12.77 8.15
CA ASP A 95 1.76 -13.44 8.52
C ASP A 95 0.55 -12.93 7.72
N PHE A 96 0.79 -12.12 6.67
CA PHE A 96 -0.28 -11.59 5.84
C PHE A 96 -1.07 -12.73 5.18
N THR A 97 -2.40 -12.68 5.32
CA THR A 97 -3.29 -13.80 4.94
C THR A 97 -3.40 -13.99 3.43
N TYR A 98 -3.37 -12.91 2.64
CA TYR A 98 -3.56 -12.95 1.20
C TYR A 98 -2.22 -13.02 0.45
N ASP A 99 -2.25 -13.34 -0.85
CA ASP A 99 -1.03 -13.41 -1.66
C ASP A 99 -0.63 -12.06 -2.25
N LEU A 100 -1.58 -11.16 -2.42
CA LEU A 100 -1.39 -9.86 -3.07
C LEU A 100 -2.17 -8.76 -2.33
N ALA A 101 -1.55 -7.59 -2.24
CA ALA A 101 -2.23 -6.35 -1.89
C ALA A 101 -1.57 -5.17 -2.63
N THR A 102 -2.39 -4.28 -3.16
CA THR A 102 -1.95 -3.09 -3.90
C THR A 102 -2.53 -1.83 -3.26
N ILE A 103 -1.67 -0.84 -3.02
CA ILE A 103 -2.03 0.48 -2.51
C ILE A 103 -1.34 1.53 -3.38
N TRP A 104 -2.07 2.57 -3.77
CA TRP A 104 -1.51 3.69 -4.51
C TRP A 104 -1.25 4.86 -3.58
N LEU A 105 -0.10 5.51 -3.70
CA LEU A 105 0.17 6.79 -3.06
C LEU A 105 0.11 7.88 -4.13
N ILE A 106 -0.91 8.72 -4.05
CA ILE A 106 -1.17 9.81 -5.01
C ILE A 106 -1.04 11.12 -4.25
N ARG A 107 0.01 11.90 -4.53
CA ARG A 107 0.23 13.25 -3.94
C ARG A 107 0.05 13.31 -2.41
N GLY A 108 0.49 12.27 -1.70
CA GLY A 108 0.38 12.19 -0.23
C GLY A 108 -0.91 11.56 0.30
N VAL A 109 -1.74 10.96 -0.56
CA VAL A 109 -2.94 10.22 -0.19
C VAL A 109 -2.81 8.76 -0.60
N LEU A 110 -2.91 7.85 0.35
CA LEU A 110 -2.98 6.41 0.11
C LEU A 110 -4.42 6.02 -0.24
N VAL A 111 -4.59 5.34 -1.35
CA VAL A 111 -5.89 4.87 -1.85
C VAL A 111 -5.79 3.45 -2.38
N LEU A 112 -6.90 2.71 -2.40
CA LEU A 112 -6.97 1.45 -3.12
C LEU A 112 -7.18 1.72 -4.63
N PRO A 113 -6.69 0.84 -5.52
CA PRO A 113 -6.92 0.97 -6.97
C PRO A 113 -8.39 1.02 -7.40
N VAL A 114 -9.31 0.49 -6.58
CA VAL A 114 -10.75 0.50 -6.86
C VAL A 114 -11.42 1.83 -6.51
N GLU A 115 -10.71 2.70 -5.79
CA GLU A 115 -11.23 4.00 -5.33
C GLU A 115 -10.83 5.16 -6.27
N TYR A 116 -10.08 4.89 -7.34
CA TYR A 116 -9.56 5.86 -8.31
C TYR A 116 -9.76 5.34 -9.74
#